data_AF-A0A1X7TVH8-F1
#
_entry.id   AF-A0A1X7TVH8-F1
#
_cell.length_a   1.000
_cell.length_b   1.000
_cell.length_c   1.000
_cell.angle_alpha   90.00
_cell.angle_beta   90.00
_cell.angle_gamma   90.00
#
_symmetry.space_group_name_H-M   'P 1'
#
loop_
_entity.id
_entity.type
_entity.pdbx_description
1 polymer ?
#
loop_
_entity_poly.entity_id
_entity_poly.type
_entity_poly.pdbx_seq_one_letter_code
_entity_poly.pdbx_strand_id
1 'polypeptide(L)'
;MVSNLNLAYLHIRLEDIFGTDEWFGSKNILFVGDILQLPPVNGRPVFNKISNKLVKTRLGAANAVNIWKETVEYDELTINERQKGDETFFKMLDSVRHGCLTDETIDTLKSHVFKVSIQEKYEELESEGTNPPICLFSKVDACQKINELMLESLETEKIEIACVDVDESGSTVKFDKKQEKH
;
A
#
# COMPACT_ATOMS: atom_id res chain seq x y z
N MET A 1 -2.59 -4.40 -1.16
CA MET A 1 -3.98 -4.41 -1.66
C MET A 1 -4.17 -5.55 -2.66
N VAL A 2 -5.40 -6.00 -2.86
CA VAL A 2 -5.71 -7.22 -3.63
C VAL A 2 -6.19 -6.86 -5.03
N SER A 3 -5.64 -7.53 -6.05
CA SER A 3 -6.10 -7.36 -7.44
C SER A 3 -7.30 -8.26 -7.75
N ASN A 4 -8.10 -7.88 -8.76
CA ASN A 4 -9.16 -8.74 -9.27
C ASN A 4 -8.66 -10.13 -9.71
N LEU A 5 -7.45 -10.20 -10.28
CA LEU A 5 -6.83 -11.47 -10.70
C LEU A 5 -6.48 -12.35 -9.50
N ASN A 6 -5.95 -11.77 -8.43
CA ASN A 6 -5.62 -12.51 -7.21
C ASN A 6 -6.89 -13.00 -6.51
N LEU A 7 -7.96 -12.21 -6.51
CA LEU A 7 -9.27 -12.62 -5.97
C LEU A 7 -9.85 -13.80 -6.77
N ALA A 8 -9.78 -13.74 -8.09
CA ALA A 8 -10.22 -14.84 -8.95
C ALA A 8 -9.38 -16.11 -8.76
N TYR A 9 -8.06 -15.96 -8.64
CA TYR A 9 -7.18 -17.08 -8.31
C TYR A 9 -7.58 -17.71 -6.97
N LEU A 10 -7.76 -16.91 -5.92
CA LEU A 10 -8.17 -17.39 -4.59
C LEU A 10 -9.48 -18.17 -4.66
N HIS A 11 -10.48 -17.66 -5.38
CA HIS A 11 -11.75 -18.36 -5.58
C HIS A 11 -11.57 -19.74 -6.25
N ILE A 12 -10.87 -19.80 -7.39
CA ILE A 12 -10.61 -21.08 -8.10
C ILE A 12 -9.86 -22.07 -7.20
N ARG A 13 -8.89 -21.58 -6.42
CA ARG A 13 -8.15 -22.45 -5.49
C ARG A 13 -9.03 -23.00 -4.37
N LEU A 14 -10.01 -22.23 -3.89
CA LEU A 14 -10.96 -22.73 -2.90
C LEU A 14 -11.91 -23.77 -3.51
N GLU A 15 -12.37 -23.58 -4.75
CA GLU A 15 -13.15 -24.59 -5.48
C GLU A 15 -12.37 -25.91 -5.60
N ASP A 16 -11.11 -25.84 -6.04
CA ASP A 16 -10.23 -27.01 -6.18
C ASP A 16 -10.01 -27.74 -4.84
N ILE A 17 -9.75 -26.99 -3.76
CA ILE A 17 -9.44 -27.56 -2.45
C ILE A 17 -10.67 -28.21 -1.81
N PHE A 18 -11.84 -27.58 -1.94
CA PHE A 18 -13.07 -28.05 -1.30
C PHE A 18 -13.92 -28.94 -2.22
N GLY A 19 -13.53 -29.11 -3.50
CA GLY A 19 -14.20 -29.99 -4.45
C GLY A 19 -15.62 -29.56 -4.77
N THR A 20 -15.88 -28.26 -4.85
CA THR A 20 -17.20 -27.66 -5.11
C THR A 20 -17.07 -26.50 -6.08
N ASP A 21 -18.12 -26.27 -6.87
CA ASP A 21 -18.28 -25.12 -7.78
C ASP A 21 -19.03 -23.94 -7.14
N GLU A 22 -19.34 -24.05 -5.84
CA GLU A 22 -19.91 -22.96 -5.06
C GLU A 22 -18.87 -21.85 -4.80
N TRP A 23 -19.35 -20.60 -4.76
CA TRP A 23 -18.49 -19.43 -4.53
C TRP A 23 -17.58 -19.61 -3.31
N PHE A 24 -16.29 -19.32 -3.52
CA PHE A 24 -15.25 -19.44 -2.51
C PHE A 24 -15.20 -20.79 -1.79
N GLY A 25 -15.58 -21.90 -2.44
CA GLY A 25 -15.53 -23.22 -1.80
C GLY A 25 -16.53 -23.38 -0.65
N SER A 26 -17.71 -22.75 -0.78
CA SER A 26 -18.75 -22.67 0.26
C SER A 26 -18.27 -22.06 1.58
N LYS A 27 -17.34 -21.09 1.53
CA LYS A 27 -16.86 -20.36 2.72
C LYS A 27 -17.50 -18.99 2.81
N ASN A 28 -17.82 -18.59 4.04
CA ASN A 28 -18.22 -17.22 4.33
C ASN A 28 -16.98 -16.33 4.27
N ILE A 29 -16.99 -15.34 3.38
CA ILE A 29 -15.88 -14.40 3.19
C ILE A 29 -16.32 -13.01 3.65
N LEU A 30 -15.51 -12.39 4.51
CA LEU A 30 -15.66 -10.99 4.90
C LEU A 30 -14.53 -10.17 4.28
N PHE A 31 -14.88 -9.17 3.48
CA PHE A 31 -13.94 -8.20 2.94
C PHE A 31 -13.93 -6.94 3.81
N VAL A 32 -12.75 -6.50 4.23
CA VAL A 32 -12.57 -5.25 4.98
C VAL A 32 -11.48 -4.43 4.32
N GLY A 33 -11.76 -3.17 4.06
CA GLY A 33 -10.79 -2.24 3.49
C GLY A 33 -11.44 -0.95 3.01
N ASP A 34 -10.60 -0.04 2.52
CA ASP A 34 -11.03 1.22 1.92
C ASP A 34 -10.72 1.19 0.43
N ILE A 35 -11.77 1.20 -0.40
CA ILE A 35 -11.67 1.07 -1.85
C ILE A 35 -11.10 2.32 -2.53
N LEU A 36 -11.05 3.45 -1.82
CA LEU A 36 -10.50 4.72 -2.31
C LEU A 36 -9.02 4.92 -1.96
N GLN A 37 -8.38 3.92 -1.34
CA GLN A 37 -6.94 3.92 -1.12
C GLN A 37 -6.15 3.50 -2.36
N LEU A 38 -4.83 3.44 -2.22
CA LEU A 38 -3.92 3.09 -3.29
C LEU A 38 -4.35 1.78 -3.99
N PRO A 39 -4.28 1.70 -5.32
CA PRO A 39 -4.67 0.50 -6.06
C PRO A 39 -3.61 -0.61 -5.95
N PRO A 40 -3.96 -1.87 -6.25
CA PRO A 40 -3.01 -2.98 -6.29
C PRO A 40 -1.81 -2.69 -7.20
N VAL A 41 -0.59 -2.97 -6.71
CA VAL A 41 0.65 -2.79 -7.49
C VAL A 41 0.61 -3.68 -8.72
N ASN A 42 0.79 -3.08 -9.91
CA ASN A 42 0.75 -3.76 -11.20
C ASN A 42 -0.51 -4.64 -11.40
N GLY A 43 -1.63 -4.21 -10.81
CA GLY A 43 -2.90 -4.93 -10.84
C GLY A 43 -4.07 -4.00 -11.09
N ARG A 44 -5.26 -4.59 -11.17
CA ARG A 44 -6.52 -3.84 -11.26
C ARG A 44 -7.33 -4.04 -9.99
N PRO A 45 -8.07 -3.03 -9.50
CA PRO A 45 -8.95 -3.17 -8.35
C PRO A 45 -9.94 -4.34 -8.50
N VAL A 46 -10.35 -4.91 -7.37
CA VAL A 46 -11.23 -6.09 -7.30
C VAL A 46 -12.59 -5.91 -7.99
N PHE A 47 -13.12 -4.69 -8.00
CA PHE A 47 -14.39 -4.35 -8.65
C PHE A 47 -14.30 -4.19 -10.18
N ASN A 48 -13.08 -4.17 -10.74
CA ASN A 48 -12.89 -4.09 -12.18
C ASN A 48 -13.07 -5.47 -12.83
N LYS A 49 -13.80 -5.50 -13.96
CA LYS A 49 -13.91 -6.72 -14.76
C LYS A 49 -12.55 -7.19 -15.28
N ILE A 50 -12.26 -8.48 -15.15
CA ILE A 50 -11.08 -9.11 -15.73
C ILE A 50 -11.36 -9.39 -17.22
N SER A 51 -10.37 -9.18 -18.09
CA SER A 51 -10.52 -9.58 -19.50
C SER A 51 -10.38 -11.10 -19.67
N ASN A 52 -11.20 -11.70 -20.54
CA ASN A 52 -11.11 -13.15 -20.86
C ASN A 52 -9.70 -13.58 -21.31
N LYS A 53 -8.99 -12.75 -22.09
CA LYS A 53 -7.60 -13.03 -22.49
C LYS A 53 -6.69 -13.23 -21.28
N LEU A 54 -6.80 -12.36 -20.28
CA LEU A 54 -5.97 -12.41 -19.07
C LEU A 54 -6.31 -13.62 -18.21
N VAL A 55 -7.60 -13.90 -18.01
CA VAL A 55 -8.05 -15.09 -17.25
C VAL A 55 -7.56 -16.36 -17.91
N LYS A 56 -7.71 -16.50 -19.23
CA LYS A 56 -7.21 -17.67 -19.96
C LYS A 56 -5.70 -17.83 -19.84
N THR A 57 -4.95 -16.73 -19.97
CA THR A 57 -3.47 -16.76 -19.99
C THR A 57 -2.88 -16.96 -18.58
N ARG A 58 -3.51 -16.41 -17.54
CA ARG A 58 -2.97 -16.39 -16.17
C ARG A 58 -3.57 -17.43 -15.24
N LEU A 59 -4.85 -17.76 -15.43
CA LEU A 59 -5.60 -18.67 -14.55
C LEU A 59 -6.00 -19.97 -15.25
N GLY A 60 -5.82 -20.10 -16.56
CA GLY A 60 -6.25 -21.28 -17.32
C GLY A 60 -7.78 -21.43 -17.42
N ALA A 61 -8.55 -20.48 -16.89
CA ALA A 61 -10.01 -20.51 -16.90
C ALA A 61 -10.59 -19.96 -18.22
N ALA A 62 -11.75 -20.50 -18.62
CA ALA A 62 -12.37 -20.20 -19.91
C ALA A 62 -13.00 -18.80 -19.98
N ASN A 63 -13.61 -18.34 -18.89
CA ASN A 63 -14.38 -17.10 -18.83
C ASN A 63 -13.96 -16.23 -17.64
N ALA A 64 -14.03 -14.92 -17.83
CA ALA A 64 -13.88 -13.97 -16.75
C ALA A 64 -15.21 -13.72 -16.05
N VAL A 65 -15.28 -14.12 -14.79
CA VAL A 65 -16.35 -13.78 -13.84
C VAL A 65 -16.00 -12.47 -13.14
N ASN A 66 -16.97 -11.59 -12.91
CA ASN A 66 -16.78 -10.44 -12.02
C ASN A 66 -17.26 -10.80 -10.61
N ILE A 67 -16.43 -11.55 -9.89
CA ILE A 67 -16.74 -12.08 -8.55
C ILE A 67 -17.24 -10.95 -7.63
N TRP A 68 -16.56 -9.81 -7.64
CA TRP A 68 -16.95 -8.67 -6.80
C TRP A 68 -18.39 -8.22 -7.06
N LYS A 69 -18.78 -8.11 -8.33
CA LYS A 69 -20.14 -7.68 -8.69
C LYS A 69 -21.19 -8.76 -8.39
N GLU A 70 -20.81 -10.03 -8.47
CA GLU A 70 -21.74 -11.16 -8.41
C GLU A 70 -21.98 -11.68 -6.99
N THR A 71 -21.02 -11.51 -6.08
CA THR A 71 -21.07 -12.18 -4.76
C THR A 71 -20.98 -11.23 -3.57
N VAL A 72 -20.60 -9.96 -3.76
CA VAL A 72 -20.29 -9.07 -2.64
C VAL A 72 -21.49 -8.18 -2.32
N GLU A 73 -22.00 -8.33 -1.10
CA GLU A 73 -22.85 -7.34 -0.45
C GLU A 73 -21.96 -6.30 0.23
N TYR A 74 -22.33 -5.02 0.14
CA TYR A 74 -21.52 -3.90 0.59
C TYR A 74 -22.24 -3.10 1.68
N ASP A 75 -21.53 -2.91 2.79
CA ASP A 75 -21.91 -2.00 3.87
C ASP A 75 -20.76 -1.02 4.15
N GLU A 76 -21.09 0.25 4.30
CA GLU A 76 -20.11 1.31 4.57
C GLU A 76 -20.07 1.69 6.04
N LEU A 77 -18.85 1.76 6.60
CA LEU A 77 -18.63 2.37 7.91
C LEU A 77 -18.48 3.89 7.74
N THR A 78 -19.37 4.65 8.40
CA THR A 78 -19.45 6.11 8.27
C THR A 78 -18.81 6.87 9.43
N ILE A 79 -18.47 6.18 10.52
CA ILE A 79 -17.87 6.80 11.72
C ILE A 79 -16.35 6.73 11.63
N ASN A 80 -15.70 7.89 11.53
CA ASN A 80 -14.25 8.01 11.55
C ASN A 80 -13.74 8.30 12.97
N GLU A 81 -13.08 7.30 13.58
CA GLU A 81 -12.51 7.42 14.92
C GLU A 81 -11.09 8.02 14.94
N ARG A 82 -10.39 8.07 13.80
CA ARG A 82 -9.00 8.54 13.73
C ARG A 82 -8.89 10.06 13.92
N GLN A 83 -9.80 10.82 13.30
CA GLN A 83 -9.86 12.28 13.43
C GLN A 83 -10.92 12.75 14.43
N LYS A 84 -11.22 11.93 15.43
CA LYS A 84 -12.26 12.24 16.42
C LYS A 84 -11.91 13.54 17.16
N GLY A 85 -12.83 14.50 17.13
CA GLY A 85 -12.67 15.81 17.77
C GLY A 85 -12.13 16.92 16.85
N ASP A 86 -11.73 16.59 15.62
CA ASP A 86 -11.29 17.58 14.62
C ASP A 86 -12.14 17.47 13.34
N GLU A 87 -13.32 18.10 13.37
CA GLU A 87 -14.28 18.07 12.26
C GLU A 87 -13.74 18.77 11.00
N THR A 88 -12.93 19.82 11.17
CA THR A 88 -12.31 20.55 10.05
C THR A 88 -11.33 19.64 9.32
N PHE A 89 -10.44 18.97 10.06
CA PHE A 89 -9.48 18.05 9.46
C PHE A 89 -10.17 16.83 8.84
N PHE A 90 -11.20 16.29 9.49
CA PHE A 90 -12.02 15.22 8.91
C PHE A 90 -12.61 15.60 7.55
N LYS A 91 -13.31 16.74 7.46
CA LYS A 91 -13.91 17.21 6.19
C LYS A 91 -12.87 17.42 5.09
N MET A 92 -11.70 17.93 5.48
CA MET A 92 -10.59 18.12 4.55
C MET A 92 -10.07 16.77 4.01
N LEU A 93 -9.90 15.76 4.86
CA LEU A 93 -9.46 14.43 4.42
C LEU A 93 -10.52 13.71 3.59
N ASP A 94 -11.80 13.87 3.92
CA ASP A 94 -12.90 13.28 3.17
C ASP A 94 -13.03 13.89 1.76
N SER A 95 -12.79 15.19 1.61
CA SER A 95 -12.76 15.86 0.31
C SER A 95 -11.58 15.36 -0.55
N VAL A 96 -10.40 15.17 0.07
CA VAL A 96 -9.22 14.57 -0.58
C VAL A 96 -9.52 13.13 -1.02
N ARG A 97 -10.13 12.32 -0.15
CA ARG A 97 -10.49 10.92 -0.40
C ARG A 97 -11.37 10.76 -1.64
N HIS A 98 -12.34 11.65 -1.82
CA HIS A 98 -13.26 11.62 -2.96
C HIS A 98 -12.74 12.38 -4.20
N GLY A 99 -11.62 13.08 -4.10
CA GLY A 99 -11.09 13.93 -5.17
C GLY A 99 -11.89 15.21 -5.39
N CYS A 100 -12.68 15.64 -4.40
CA CYS A 100 -13.57 16.81 -4.44
C CYS A 100 -12.98 17.97 -3.64
N LEU A 101 -11.75 18.38 -3.95
CA LEU A 101 -11.01 19.41 -3.20
C LEU A 101 -11.68 20.79 -3.31
N THR A 102 -11.86 21.46 -2.16
CA THR A 102 -12.25 22.88 -2.11
C THR A 102 -11.02 23.79 -2.18
N ASP A 103 -11.20 25.05 -2.61
CA ASP A 103 -10.12 26.04 -2.59
C ASP A 103 -9.55 26.22 -1.17
N GLU A 104 -10.41 26.23 -0.15
CA GLU A 104 -10.01 26.27 1.26
C GLU A 104 -9.12 25.08 1.67
N THR A 105 -9.46 23.87 1.21
CA THR A 105 -8.65 22.66 1.44
C THR A 105 -7.28 22.81 0.77
N ILE A 106 -7.25 23.27 -0.47
CA ILE A 106 -6.01 23.47 -1.24
C ILE A 106 -5.12 24.51 -0.57
N ASP A 107 -5.68 25.64 -0.16
CA ASP A 107 -4.94 26.72 0.49
C ASP A 107 -4.41 26.29 1.86
N THR A 108 -5.21 25.53 2.61
CA THR A 108 -4.76 24.91 3.87
C THR A 108 -3.61 23.95 3.65
N LEU A 109 -3.67 23.06 2.64
CA LEU A 109 -2.57 22.15 2.35
C LEU A 109 -1.31 22.91 1.88
N LYS A 110 -1.47 23.97 1.09
CA LYS A 110 -0.36 24.83 0.63
C LYS A 110 0.30 25.61 1.75
N SER A 111 -0.45 26.06 2.77
CA SER A 111 0.12 26.77 3.91
C SER A 111 1.03 25.88 4.77
N HIS A 112 0.88 24.56 4.65
CA HIS A 112 1.72 23.55 5.30
C HIS A 112 2.86 23.04 4.39
N VAL A 113 3.17 23.75 3.30
CA VAL A 113 4.36 23.50 2.47
C VAL A 113 5.52 24.32 3.02
N PHE A 114 6.52 23.64 3.58
CA PHE A 114 7.71 24.28 4.11
C PHE A 114 8.78 24.47 3.03
N LYS A 115 9.43 25.64 3.04
CA LYS A 115 10.54 25.98 2.12
C LYS A 115 11.92 25.78 2.78
N VAL A 116 12.05 24.72 3.57
CA VAL A 116 13.30 24.33 4.24
C VAL A 116 13.68 22.92 3.79
N SER A 117 14.92 22.51 4.05
CA SER A 117 15.29 21.11 3.79
C SER A 117 14.55 20.17 4.73
N ILE A 118 14.39 18.91 4.31
CA ILE A 118 13.75 17.88 5.14
C ILE A 118 14.53 17.69 6.45
N GLN A 119 15.87 17.77 6.40
CA GLN A 119 16.72 17.63 7.58
C GLN A 119 16.48 18.75 8.59
N GLU A 120 16.55 20.01 8.16
CA GLU A 120 16.29 21.15 9.05
C GLU A 120 14.91 21.07 9.69
N LYS A 121 13.87 20.71 8.90
CA LYS A 121 12.52 20.58 9.44
C LYS A 121 12.37 19.40 10.41
N TYR A 122 13.09 18.32 10.15
CA TYR A 122 13.08 17.15 11.02
C TYR A 122 13.68 17.50 12.39
N GLU A 123 14.86 18.12 12.41
CA GLU A 123 15.55 18.55 13.64
C GLU A 123 14.70 19.57 14.42
N GLU A 124 14.06 20.52 13.72
CA GLU A 124 13.10 21.46 14.32
C GLU A 124 11.97 20.70 15.05
N LEU A 125 11.29 19.79 14.35
CA LEU A 125 10.16 19.04 14.91
C LEU A 125 10.57 18.04 16.00
N GLU A 126 11.76 17.45 15.90
CA GLU A 126 12.32 16.59 16.94
C GLU A 126 12.61 17.37 18.21
N SER A 127 13.08 18.62 18.09
CA SER A 127 13.35 19.49 19.24
C SER A 127 12.08 20.00 19.94
N GLU A 128 10.97 20.15 19.21
CA GLU A 128 9.67 20.58 19.74
C GLU A 128 8.85 19.42 20.33
N GLY A 129 9.11 18.20 19.88
CA GLY A 129 8.31 17.01 20.17
C GLY A 129 8.85 16.15 21.32
N THR A 130 8.01 15.20 21.75
CA THR A 130 8.44 14.08 22.61
C THR A 130 8.86 12.84 21.80
N ASN A 131 8.49 12.79 20.51
CA ASN A 131 8.81 11.69 19.62
C ASN A 131 9.33 12.24 18.29
N PRO A 132 10.30 11.56 17.67
CA PRO A 132 10.81 11.93 16.35
C PRO A 132 9.70 11.82 15.29
N PRO A 133 9.63 12.74 14.31
CA PRO A 133 8.61 12.71 13.28
C PRO A 133 8.83 11.53 12.31
N ILE A 134 7.73 11.06 11.70
CA ILE A 134 7.76 10.02 10.65
C ILE A 134 7.61 10.70 9.29
N CYS A 135 8.60 10.51 8.42
CA CYS A 135 8.56 11.01 7.05
C CYS A 135 8.01 9.95 6.08
N LEU A 136 7.02 10.34 5.27
CA LEU A 136 6.45 9.48 4.23
C LEU A 136 6.89 9.94 2.84
N PHE A 137 7.33 9.01 2.00
CA PHE A 137 7.79 9.27 0.64
C PHE A 137 7.07 8.39 -0.37
N SER A 138 6.90 8.91 -1.59
CA SER A 138 6.27 8.17 -2.70
C SER A 138 7.16 7.10 -3.30
N LYS A 139 8.48 7.18 -3.10
CA LYS A 139 9.46 6.27 -3.68
C LYS A 139 10.47 5.79 -2.64
N VAL A 140 10.94 4.56 -2.84
CA VAL A 140 11.91 3.90 -1.96
C VAL A 140 13.28 4.56 -2.03
N ASP A 141 13.71 5.05 -3.19
CA ASP A 141 14.99 5.74 -3.37
C ASP A 141 15.08 7.03 -2.52
N ALA A 142 14.01 7.83 -2.49
CA ALA A 142 13.91 9.02 -1.67
C ALA A 142 13.91 8.67 -0.16
N CYS A 143 13.17 7.64 0.22
CA CYS A 143 13.15 7.13 1.59
C CYS A 143 14.54 6.66 2.04
N GLN A 144 15.23 5.87 1.20
CA GLN A 144 16.58 5.38 1.47
C GLN A 144 17.57 6.54 1.64
N LYS A 145 17.55 7.51 0.72
CA LYS A 145 18.44 8.67 0.79
C LYS A 145 18.27 9.46 2.10
N ILE A 146 17.03 9.69 2.53
CA ILE A 146 16.76 10.40 3.78
C ILE A 146 17.15 9.54 4.98
N ASN A 147 16.84 8.25 4.99
CA ASN A 147 17.23 7.36 6.09
C ASN A 147 18.75 7.27 6.24
N GLU A 148 19.50 7.22 5.15
CA GLU A 148 20.97 7.24 5.17
C GLU A 148 21.50 8.56 5.74
N LEU A 149 20.98 9.71 5.30
CA LEU A 149 21.36 11.02 5.83
C LEU A 149 21.07 11.15 7.34
N MET A 150 19.90 10.66 7.78
CA MET A 150 19.53 10.68 9.20
C MET A 150 20.36 9.69 10.03
N LEU A 151 20.72 8.52 9.47
CA LEU A 151 21.62 7.57 10.14
C LEU A 151 23.04 8.13 10.22
N GLU A 152 23.47 8.91 9.22
CA GLU A 152 24.78 9.54 9.19
C GLU A 152 24.97 10.65 10.21
N SER A 153 23.91 11.38 10.55
CA SER A 153 23.94 12.43 11.57
C SER A 153 24.01 11.91 13.02
N LEU A 154 23.71 10.62 13.24
CA LEU A 154 23.80 10.02 14.58
C LEU A 154 25.27 9.81 14.99
N GLU A 155 25.64 10.32 16.17
CA GLU A 155 26.98 10.17 16.78
C GLU A 155 27.17 8.80 17.47
N THR A 156 26.44 7.78 17.05
CA THR A 156 26.45 6.45 17.66
C THR A 156 27.22 5.43 16.83
N GLU A 157 27.63 4.33 17.47
CA GLU A 157 28.26 3.22 16.78
C GLU A 157 27.30 2.60 15.76
N LYS A 158 27.76 2.49 14.51
CA LYS A 158 26.98 1.88 13.42
C LYS A 158 27.36 0.41 13.30
N ILE A 159 26.36 -0.45 13.44
CA ILE A 159 26.51 -1.90 13.27
C ILE A 159 25.97 -2.27 11.89
N GLU A 160 26.83 -2.81 11.04
CA GLU A 160 26.43 -3.35 9.74
C GLU A 160 25.98 -4.81 9.91
N ILE A 161 24.75 -5.10 9.51
CA ILE A 161 24.19 -6.46 9.48
C ILE A 161 24.11 -6.89 8.02
N ALA A 162 25.07 -7.69 7.57
CA ALA A 162 25.10 -8.19 6.20
C ALA A 162 24.12 -9.34 5.99
N CYS A 163 23.29 -9.26 4.95
CA CYS A 163 22.49 -10.39 4.50
C CYS A 163 23.38 -11.40 3.74
N VAL A 164 23.13 -12.69 3.95
CA VAL A 164 23.73 -13.76 3.16
C VAL A 164 22.60 -14.46 2.41
N ASP A 165 22.59 -14.30 1.09
CA ASP A 165 21.71 -15.06 0.23
C ASP A 165 22.38 -16.41 -0.08
N VAL A 166 21.60 -17.48 0.05
CA VAL A 166 22.02 -18.85 -0.27
C VAL A 166 21.17 -19.32 -1.42
N ASP A 167 21.79 -19.72 -2.52
CA ASP A 167 21.06 -20.32 -3.62
C ASP A 167 20.62 -21.77 -3.29
N GLU A 168 19.75 -22.36 -4.11
CA GLU A 168 19.29 -23.75 -3.93
C GLU A 168 20.43 -24.78 -3.95
N SER A 169 21.64 -24.39 -4.40
CA SER A 169 22.84 -25.23 -4.38
C SER A 169 23.62 -25.19 -3.07
N GLY A 170 23.22 -24.33 -2.11
CA GLY A 170 23.90 -24.14 -0.84
C GLY A 170 25.15 -23.25 -0.95
N SER A 171 25.36 -22.60 -2.09
CA SER A 171 26.52 -21.72 -2.31
C SER A 171 26.22 -20.34 -1.74
N THR A 172 27.11 -19.84 -0.86
CA THR A 172 27.03 -18.49 -0.31
C THR A 172 27.75 -17.52 -1.23
N VAL A 173 27.01 -16.67 -1.94
CA VAL A 173 27.60 -15.54 -2.67
C VAL A 173 27.28 -14.27 -1.89
N LYS A 174 28.31 -13.50 -1.53
CA LYS A 174 28.11 -12.15 -0.99
C LYS A 174 27.52 -11.29 -2.12
N PHE A 175 26.25 -10.94 -2.02
CA PHE A 175 25.59 -10.07 -2.99
C PHE A 175 25.84 -8.60 -2.60
N ASP A 176 26.58 -7.87 -3.44
CA ASP A 176 26.85 -6.45 -3.22
C ASP A 176 25.88 -5.61 -4.07
N LYS A 177 24.79 -5.15 -3.44
CA LYS A 177 23.65 -4.47 -4.08
C LYS A 177 24.02 -3.22 -4.92
N LYS A 178 25.24 -2.70 -4.78
CA LYS A 178 25.72 -1.52 -5.51
C LYS A 178 26.07 -1.76 -6.98
N GLN A 179 26.13 -3.01 -7.45
CA GLN A 179 26.60 -3.31 -8.82
C GLN A 179 25.51 -3.34 -9.90
N GLU A 180 24.22 -3.39 -9.57
CA GLU A 180 23.15 -3.41 -10.58
C GLU A 180 22.45 -2.05 -10.71
N LYS A 181 23.07 -1.14 -11.46
CA LYS A 181 22.36 -0.11 -12.22
C LYS A 181 22.82 -0.21 -13.67
N HIS A 182 22.02 -0.92 -14.48
CA HIS A 182 22.07 -0.87 -15.94
C HIS A 182 20.81 -0.20 -16.49
#